data_AF-F9ZMF1-F1
#
_entry.id   AF-F9ZMF1-F1
#
_cell.length_a   1.000
_cell.length_b   1.000
_cell.length_c   1.000
_cell.angle_alpha   90.00
_cell.angle_beta   90.00
_cell.angle_gamma   90.00
#
_symmetry.space_group_name_H-M   'P 1'
#
loop_
_entity.id
_entity.type
_entity.pdbx_description
1 polymer ?
#
loop_
_entity_poly.entity_id
_entity_poly.type
_entity_poly.pdbx_seq_one_letter_code
_entity_poly.pdbx_strand_id
1 'polypeptide(L)'
;MSSVLSDRPAAAPAEALPHAVEPEMTPLVRRIGKGIGVGIAAALVAGLWRGLDSPGTLLDRVVAGLAITEVGLAMVLILLGSLVEGFGYGLSLGTKWPYTRNIVVLMLRGDPEAAHRVVATMVGLVALALVLLAPTVNTISGLGLIVVTALFGMGTLYVLAGRAPALVHGVHGLLAYGVFLTYLTNLAYPGLNFWTFLYYQGALHALLLAVLLGGMTTGQRGFGTAIGSFVQPRKASQWTVAAHVSAALILVATLGWMMPAFPVAFYLAVAQVAVGFLLFHAVNLKPKDPGILVAFHQSMVLLMSLAIVLHWH
;
A
#
# COMPACT_ATOMS: atom_id res chain seq x y z
N MET A 1 -43.04 0.88 -42.07
CA MET A 1 -42.59 1.55 -40.83
C MET A 1 -43.60 1.19 -39.75
N SER A 2 -43.33 0.58 -38.61
CA SER A 2 -42.13 0.13 -37.90
C SER A 2 -42.65 -0.81 -36.80
N SER A 3 -42.37 -2.11 -36.85
CA SER A 3 -42.60 -3.02 -35.71
C SER A 3 -41.41 -3.97 -35.51
N VAL A 4 -40.20 -3.45 -35.73
CA VAL A 4 -38.94 -4.13 -35.39
C VAL A 4 -38.48 -3.64 -34.03
N LEU A 5 -39.21 -3.99 -32.97
CA LEU A 5 -38.78 -3.83 -31.58
C LEU A 5 -39.41 -4.94 -30.73
N SER A 6 -39.06 -6.18 -31.02
CA SER A 6 -39.13 -7.29 -30.07
C SER A 6 -37.78 -7.99 -30.11
N ASP A 7 -37.28 -8.37 -28.95
CA ASP A 7 -36.06 -9.17 -28.75
C ASP A 7 -34.78 -8.35 -28.58
N ARG A 8 -34.81 -7.42 -27.61
CA ARG A 8 -33.61 -7.26 -26.77
C ARG A 8 -33.66 -8.36 -25.71
N PRO A 9 -32.68 -9.27 -25.63
CA PRO A 9 -32.58 -10.17 -24.49
C PRO A 9 -32.49 -9.30 -23.24
N ALA A 10 -33.34 -9.60 -22.25
CA ALA A 10 -33.28 -8.98 -20.94
C ALA A 10 -31.83 -9.07 -20.46
N ALA A 11 -31.23 -7.91 -20.13
CA ALA A 11 -29.95 -7.89 -19.46
C ALA A 11 -30.08 -8.80 -18.24
N ALA A 12 -29.22 -9.82 -18.17
CA ALA A 12 -29.11 -10.65 -16.98
C ALA A 12 -29.00 -9.72 -15.77
N PRO A 13 -29.75 -9.94 -14.68
CA PRO A 13 -29.58 -9.15 -13.48
C PRO A 13 -28.10 -9.17 -13.15
N ALA A 14 -27.48 -7.99 -13.03
CA ALA A 14 -26.10 -7.88 -12.60
C ALA A 14 -26.01 -8.67 -11.28
N GLU A 15 -25.41 -9.87 -11.32
CA GLU A 15 -25.16 -10.66 -10.14
C GLU A 15 -24.46 -9.73 -9.16
N ALA A 16 -25.18 -9.38 -8.08
CA ALA A 16 -24.65 -8.49 -7.09
C ALA A 16 -23.40 -9.17 -6.53
N LEU A 17 -22.21 -8.65 -6.88
CA LEU A 17 -20.98 -9.08 -6.25
C LEU A 17 -21.23 -9.10 -4.74
N PRO A 18 -21.08 -10.26 -4.08
CA PRO A 18 -21.49 -10.40 -2.70
C PRO A 18 -20.77 -9.37 -1.85
N HIS A 19 -21.52 -8.75 -0.93
CA HIS A 19 -21.05 -7.65 -0.09
C HIS A 19 -19.79 -7.98 0.71
N ALA A 20 -19.51 -9.27 0.92
CA ALA A 20 -18.26 -9.80 1.44
C ALA A 20 -17.93 -11.12 0.72
N VAL A 21 -16.64 -11.43 0.57
CA VAL A 21 -16.15 -12.69 -0.01
C VAL A 21 -15.35 -13.41 1.05
N GLU A 22 -15.69 -14.64 1.42
CA GLU A 22 -14.89 -15.39 2.41
C GLU A 22 -13.71 -16.09 1.72
N PRO A 23 -12.46 -15.62 1.90
CA PRO A 23 -11.27 -16.31 1.43
C PRO A 23 -10.90 -17.48 2.35
N GLU A 24 -10.18 -18.45 1.79
CA GLU A 24 -9.75 -19.64 2.52
C GLU A 24 -8.57 -19.34 3.47
N MET A 25 -8.74 -19.67 4.75
CA MET A 25 -7.70 -19.50 5.78
C MET A 25 -6.64 -20.61 5.75
N THR A 26 -5.81 -20.61 4.71
CA THR A 26 -4.78 -21.64 4.49
C THR A 26 -3.65 -21.58 5.55
N PRO A 27 -2.90 -22.68 5.76
CA PRO A 27 -1.72 -22.68 6.63
C PRO A 27 -0.67 -21.64 6.22
N LEU A 28 -0.55 -21.34 4.93
CA LEU A 28 0.35 -20.32 4.40
C LEU A 28 -0.06 -18.92 4.87
N VAL A 29 -1.34 -18.55 4.73
CA VAL A 29 -1.84 -17.23 5.18
C VAL A 29 -1.64 -17.09 6.69
N ARG A 30 -1.87 -18.15 7.47
CA ARG A 30 -1.59 -18.12 8.93
C ARG A 30 -0.12 -17.89 9.26
N ARG A 31 0.81 -18.52 8.51
CA ARG A 31 2.26 -18.28 8.71
C ARG A 31 2.64 -16.85 8.35
N ILE A 32 2.08 -16.31 7.27
CA ILE A 32 2.28 -14.92 6.88
C ILE A 32 1.73 -13.97 7.96
N GLY A 33 0.52 -14.23 8.48
CA GLY A 33 -0.05 -13.49 9.59
C GLY A 33 0.83 -13.49 10.84
N LYS A 34 1.48 -14.62 11.16
CA LYS A 34 2.50 -14.66 12.24
C LYS A 34 3.71 -13.79 11.91
N GLY A 35 4.20 -13.82 10.67
CA GLY A 35 5.29 -12.95 10.22
C GLY A 35 4.97 -11.46 10.36
N ILE A 36 3.73 -11.07 10.05
CA ILE A 36 3.25 -9.71 10.30
C ILE A 36 3.23 -9.40 11.80
N GLY A 37 2.72 -10.31 12.63
CA GLY A 37 2.74 -10.15 14.09
C GLY A 37 4.16 -9.92 14.62
N VAL A 38 5.14 -10.65 14.08
CA VAL A 38 6.57 -10.41 14.37
C VAL A 38 7.01 -9.03 13.90
N GLY A 39 6.59 -8.57 12.71
CA GLY A 39 6.87 -7.22 12.22
C GLY A 39 6.31 -6.11 13.11
N ILE A 40 5.06 -6.26 13.58
CA ILE A 40 4.43 -5.32 14.53
C ILE A 40 5.23 -5.30 15.83
N ALA A 41 5.53 -6.48 16.39
CA ALA A 41 6.33 -6.58 17.61
C ALA A 41 7.72 -5.96 17.44
N ALA A 42 8.38 -6.20 16.30
CA ALA A 42 9.67 -5.61 15.99
C ALA A 42 9.61 -4.08 15.90
N ALA A 43 8.56 -3.51 15.29
CA ALA A 43 8.36 -2.06 15.25
C ALA A 43 8.21 -1.45 16.65
N LEU A 44 7.41 -2.09 17.51
CA LEU A 44 7.21 -1.67 18.90
C LEU A 44 8.49 -1.80 19.74
N VAL A 45 9.21 -2.91 19.60
CA VAL A 45 10.49 -3.14 20.31
C VAL A 45 11.55 -2.16 19.84
N ALA A 46 11.64 -1.89 18.53
CA ALA A 46 12.56 -0.89 17.99
C ALA A 46 12.24 0.51 18.51
N GLY A 47 10.95 0.87 18.60
CA GLY A 47 10.51 2.12 19.21
C GLY A 47 10.88 2.23 20.69
N LEU A 48 10.60 1.17 21.47
CA LEU A 48 10.97 1.12 22.88
C LEU A 48 12.49 1.25 23.07
N TRP A 49 13.26 0.46 22.32
CA TRP A 49 14.72 0.52 22.33
C TRP A 49 15.21 1.93 22.01
N ARG A 50 14.69 2.54 20.95
CA ARG A 50 15.08 3.88 20.55
C ARG A 50 14.74 4.91 21.61
N GLY A 51 13.58 4.82 22.24
CA GLY A 51 13.20 5.73 23.32
C GLY A 51 14.14 5.61 24.53
N LEU A 52 14.55 4.38 24.88
CA LEU A 52 15.48 4.14 25.99
C LEU A 52 16.91 4.65 25.70
N ASP A 53 17.36 4.52 24.45
CA ASP A 53 18.69 4.91 23.99
C ASP A 53 18.79 6.42 23.64
N SER A 54 17.65 7.10 23.46
CA SER A 54 17.67 8.50 23.03
C SER A 54 18.13 9.44 24.16
N PRO A 55 19.07 10.37 23.88
CA PRO A 55 19.43 11.41 24.82
C PRO A 55 18.27 12.42 24.97
N GLY A 56 18.29 13.20 26.05
CA GLY A 56 17.30 14.26 26.30
C GLY A 56 16.29 13.91 27.38
N THR A 57 15.19 14.66 27.38
CA THR A 57 14.12 14.55 28.39
C THR A 57 13.26 13.29 28.17
N LEU A 58 12.41 12.96 29.13
CA LEU A 58 11.43 11.88 28.97
C LEU A 58 10.53 12.10 27.74
N LEU A 59 10.16 13.36 27.47
CA LEU A 59 9.35 13.71 26.31
C LEU A 59 10.11 13.39 25.00
N ASP A 60 11.37 13.81 24.89
CA ASP A 60 12.20 13.56 23.70
C ASP A 60 12.34 12.06 23.42
N ARG A 61 12.55 11.27 24.48
CA ARG A 61 12.63 9.81 24.42
C ARG A 61 11.35 9.17 23.93
N VAL A 62 10.20 9.59 24.48
CA VAL A 62 8.88 9.08 24.05
C VAL A 62 8.62 9.43 22.59
N VAL A 63 8.88 10.67 22.18
CA VAL A 63 8.70 11.12 20.79
C VAL A 63 9.59 10.32 19.84
N ALA A 64 10.86 10.11 20.17
CA ALA A 64 11.78 9.33 19.35
C ALA A 64 11.32 7.87 19.19
N GLY A 65 10.86 7.24 20.28
CA GLY A 65 10.34 5.88 20.25
C GLY A 65 9.05 5.73 19.45
N LEU A 66 8.12 6.68 19.60
CA LEU A 66 6.88 6.70 18.82
C LEU A 66 7.16 6.93 17.33
N ALA A 67 8.11 7.79 16.96
CA ALA A 67 8.45 8.05 15.57
C ALA A 67 9.04 6.82 14.87
N ILE A 68 9.94 6.05 15.51
CA ILE A 68 10.41 4.77 14.95
C ILE A 68 9.29 3.75 14.87
N THR A 69 8.45 3.66 15.91
CA THR A 69 7.28 2.77 15.88
C THR A 69 6.39 3.09 14.69
N GLU A 70 6.13 4.37 14.43
CA GLU A 70 5.27 4.83 13.34
C GLU A 70 5.82 4.44 11.96
N VAL A 71 7.12 4.62 11.71
CA VAL A 71 7.76 4.17 10.46
C VAL A 71 7.62 2.65 10.29
N GLY A 72 7.90 1.88 11.34
CA GLY A 72 7.78 0.43 11.30
C GLY A 72 6.34 -0.05 11.07
N LEU A 73 5.37 0.54 11.77
CA LEU A 73 3.95 0.23 11.59
C LEU A 73 3.45 0.63 10.20
N ALA A 74 3.88 1.77 9.64
CA ALA A 74 3.52 2.18 8.29
C ALA A 74 4.04 1.19 7.23
N MET A 75 5.28 0.71 7.37
CA MET A 75 5.82 -0.35 6.49
C MET A 75 5.00 -1.63 6.59
N VAL A 76 4.71 -2.08 7.82
CA VAL A 76 3.89 -3.28 8.07
C VAL A 76 2.49 -3.12 7.49
N LEU A 77 1.89 -1.94 7.62
CA LEU A 77 0.55 -1.65 7.12
C LEU A 77 0.47 -1.72 5.58
N ILE A 78 1.48 -1.17 4.90
CA ILE A 78 1.62 -1.22 3.44
C ILE A 78 1.73 -2.69 2.97
N LEU A 79 2.54 -3.51 3.66
CA LEU A 79 2.65 -4.94 3.36
C LEU A 79 1.34 -5.68 3.67
N LEU A 80 0.66 -5.36 4.77
CA LEU A 80 -0.66 -5.91 5.08
C LEU A 80 -1.66 -5.63 3.97
N GLY A 81 -1.69 -4.40 3.42
CA GLY A 81 -2.56 -4.06 2.28
C GLY A 81 -2.29 -4.93 1.05
N SER A 82 -1.02 -5.16 0.73
CA SER A 82 -0.62 -6.05 -0.37
C SER A 82 -0.94 -7.53 -0.14
N LEU A 83 -1.00 -7.97 1.12
CA LEU A 83 -1.44 -9.32 1.49
C LEU A 83 -2.96 -9.46 1.42
N VAL A 84 -3.69 -8.42 1.83
CA VAL A 84 -5.13 -8.33 1.68
C VAL A 84 -5.51 -8.48 0.21
N GLU A 85 -4.80 -7.80 -0.68
CA GLU A 85 -4.99 -7.95 -2.13
C GLU A 85 -4.49 -9.31 -2.64
N GLY A 86 -3.27 -9.70 -2.26
CA GLY A 86 -2.58 -10.88 -2.78
C GLY A 86 -3.30 -12.19 -2.50
N PHE A 87 -3.95 -12.31 -1.35
CA PHE A 87 -4.67 -13.52 -0.93
C PHE A 87 -6.19 -13.40 -1.03
N GLY A 88 -6.70 -12.35 -1.70
CA GLY A 88 -8.14 -12.22 -1.98
C GLY A 88 -8.99 -11.79 -0.78
N TYR A 89 -8.41 -11.13 0.21
CA TYR A 89 -9.11 -10.60 1.38
C TYR A 89 -9.64 -9.18 1.18
N GLY A 90 -9.42 -8.52 0.04
CA GLY A 90 -9.82 -7.12 -0.19
C GLY A 90 -11.31 -6.80 -0.04
N LEU A 91 -12.17 -7.82 0.03
CA LEU A 91 -13.60 -7.71 0.34
C LEU A 91 -14.04 -8.71 1.42
N SER A 92 -13.15 -9.21 2.27
CA SER A 92 -13.48 -10.29 3.23
C SER A 92 -14.37 -9.86 4.39
N LEU A 93 -14.23 -8.63 4.85
CA LEU A 93 -15.14 -7.97 5.79
C LEU A 93 -16.16 -7.09 5.07
N GLY A 94 -16.10 -7.10 3.73
CA GLY A 94 -16.99 -6.37 2.85
C GLY A 94 -16.83 -4.86 2.89
N THR A 95 -17.77 -4.17 2.24
CA THR A 95 -17.80 -2.71 2.18
C THR A 95 -18.31 -2.05 3.46
N LYS A 96 -18.62 -2.83 4.52
CA LYS A 96 -19.06 -2.30 5.81
C LYS A 96 -17.86 -1.70 6.54
N TRP A 97 -17.92 -0.39 6.73
CA TRP A 97 -16.93 0.37 7.48
C TRP A 97 -17.63 1.37 8.42
N PRO A 98 -17.22 1.45 9.70
CA PRO A 98 -16.22 0.60 10.35
C PRO A 98 -16.76 -0.82 10.63
N TYR A 99 -15.89 -1.83 10.51
CA TYR A 99 -16.19 -3.19 10.98
C TYR A 99 -15.57 -3.36 12.37
N THR A 100 -16.38 -3.60 13.40
CA THR A 100 -15.91 -3.66 14.79
C THR A 100 -16.15 -5.00 15.46
N ARG A 101 -17.03 -5.84 14.91
CA ARG A 101 -17.45 -7.10 15.55
C ARG A 101 -16.32 -8.14 15.50
N ASN A 102 -15.80 -8.58 16.65
CA ASN A 102 -14.78 -9.63 16.75
C ASN A 102 -13.48 -9.36 15.96
N ILE A 103 -13.18 -8.11 15.58
CA ILE A 103 -12.04 -7.79 14.72
C ILE A 103 -10.70 -8.25 15.32
N VAL A 104 -10.53 -8.14 16.64
CA VAL A 104 -9.35 -8.63 17.35
C VAL A 104 -9.24 -10.16 17.26
N VAL A 105 -10.36 -10.88 17.38
CA VAL A 105 -10.39 -12.34 17.26
C VAL A 105 -10.04 -12.76 15.84
N LEU A 106 -10.55 -12.07 14.82
CA LEU A 106 -10.22 -12.33 13.42
C LEU A 106 -8.73 -12.09 13.13
N MET A 107 -8.19 -10.96 13.61
CA MET A 107 -6.77 -10.67 13.53
C MET A 107 -5.92 -11.78 14.18
N LEU A 108 -6.26 -12.23 15.39
CA LEU A 108 -5.56 -13.30 16.10
C LEU A 108 -5.66 -14.67 15.39
N ARG A 109 -6.73 -14.88 14.60
CA ARG A 109 -6.89 -16.06 13.73
C ARG A 109 -6.08 -15.97 12.43
N GLY A 110 -5.48 -14.81 12.15
CA GLY A 110 -4.63 -14.58 10.99
C GLY A 110 -5.34 -13.96 9.80
N ASP A 111 -6.52 -13.34 9.99
CA ASP A 111 -7.23 -12.58 8.96
C ASP A 111 -6.43 -11.31 8.60
N PRO A 112 -5.88 -11.20 7.36
CA PRO A 112 -5.09 -10.06 6.93
C PRO A 112 -5.89 -8.75 6.85
N GLU A 113 -7.19 -8.80 6.54
CA GLU A 113 -7.99 -7.57 6.45
C GLU A 113 -8.29 -7.01 7.85
N ALA A 114 -8.64 -7.89 8.79
CA ALA A 114 -8.80 -7.50 10.19
C ALA A 114 -7.48 -6.93 10.75
N ALA A 115 -6.35 -7.60 10.48
CA ALA A 115 -5.03 -7.11 10.87
C ALA A 115 -4.71 -5.74 10.25
N HIS A 116 -4.98 -5.56 8.95
CA HIS A 116 -4.77 -4.28 8.26
C HIS A 116 -5.58 -3.15 8.91
N ARG A 117 -6.87 -3.37 9.20
CA ARG A 117 -7.74 -2.36 9.85
C ARG A 117 -7.27 -2.03 11.27
N VAL A 118 -6.84 -3.02 12.06
CA VAL A 118 -6.32 -2.79 13.42
C VAL A 118 -5.00 -2.02 13.39
N VAL A 119 -4.06 -2.41 12.54
CA VAL A 119 -2.76 -1.72 12.41
C VAL A 119 -2.95 -0.30 11.86
N ALA A 120 -3.87 -0.08 10.92
CA ALA A 120 -4.22 1.27 10.44
C ALA A 120 -4.71 2.17 11.58
N THR A 121 -5.48 1.61 12.52
CA THR A 121 -5.93 2.33 13.71
C THR A 121 -4.75 2.65 14.64
N MET A 122 -3.82 1.71 14.83
CA MET A 122 -2.61 1.95 15.64
C MET A 122 -1.73 3.06 15.06
N VAL A 123 -1.50 3.06 13.74
CA VAL A 123 -0.80 4.13 13.01
C VAL A 123 -1.47 5.49 13.27
N GLY A 124 -2.80 5.57 13.14
CA GLY A 124 -3.53 6.79 13.44
C GLY A 124 -3.41 7.27 14.90
N LEU A 125 -3.42 6.36 15.87
CA LEU A 125 -3.27 6.70 17.29
C LEU A 125 -1.85 7.15 17.66
N VAL A 126 -0.83 6.51 17.10
CA VAL A 126 0.57 6.90 17.29
C VAL A 126 0.85 8.25 16.64
N ALA A 127 0.36 8.47 15.42
CA ALA A 127 0.41 9.77 14.76
C ALA A 127 -0.27 10.89 15.57
N LEU A 128 -1.46 10.62 16.12
CA LEU A 128 -2.15 11.57 17.00
C LEU A 128 -1.32 11.88 18.25
N ALA A 129 -0.75 10.86 18.90
CA ALA A 129 0.13 11.06 20.05
C ALA A 129 1.36 11.90 19.69
N LEU A 130 1.98 11.64 18.53
CA LEU A 130 3.11 12.43 18.02
C LEU A 130 2.74 13.90 17.78
N VAL A 131 1.55 14.19 17.24
CA VAL A 131 1.07 15.58 17.08
C VAL A 131 0.88 16.27 18.44
N LEU A 132 0.30 15.57 19.43
CA LEU A 132 0.06 16.12 20.75
C LEU A 132 1.36 16.38 21.54
N LEU A 133 2.35 15.50 21.39
CA LEU A 133 3.61 15.56 22.13
C LEU A 133 4.67 16.43 21.45
N ALA A 134 4.69 16.47 20.11
CA ALA A 134 5.67 17.20 19.32
C ALA A 134 5.01 17.75 18.03
N PRO A 135 4.22 18.82 18.13
CA PRO A 135 3.55 19.42 16.98
C PRO A 135 4.56 20.07 16.04
N THR A 136 4.79 19.43 14.90
CA THR A 136 5.66 19.91 13.82
C THR A 136 4.91 19.79 12.50
N VAL A 137 5.43 20.44 11.44
CA VAL A 137 4.86 20.29 10.09
C VAL A 137 4.80 18.82 9.67
N ASN A 138 5.81 18.01 10.03
CA ASN A 138 5.86 16.58 9.69
C ASN A 138 4.81 15.77 10.46
N THR A 139 4.68 15.95 11.79
CA THR A 139 3.70 15.19 12.58
C THR A 139 2.26 15.56 12.19
N ILE A 140 1.99 16.84 11.94
CA ILE A 140 0.67 17.33 11.48
C ILE A 140 0.38 16.82 10.06
N SER A 141 1.35 16.91 9.14
CA SER A 141 1.18 16.39 7.77
C SER A 141 0.97 14.89 7.76
N GLY A 142 1.72 14.14 8.58
CA GLY A 142 1.58 12.70 8.73
C GLY A 142 0.18 12.30 9.18
N LEU A 143 -0.34 12.93 10.24
CA LEU A 143 -1.71 12.71 10.70
C LEU A 143 -2.75 13.08 9.63
N GLY A 144 -2.58 14.23 8.97
CA GLY A 144 -3.45 14.65 7.87
C GLY A 144 -3.47 13.62 6.73
N LEU A 145 -2.31 13.15 6.31
CA LEU A 145 -2.17 12.10 5.30
C LEU A 145 -2.83 10.79 5.74
N ILE A 146 -2.71 10.38 7.01
CA ILE A 146 -3.37 9.18 7.54
C ILE A 146 -4.90 9.30 7.45
N VAL A 147 -5.46 10.45 7.85
CA VAL A 147 -6.91 10.69 7.77
C VAL A 147 -7.39 10.57 6.33
N VAL A 148 -6.71 11.23 5.37
CA VAL A 148 -7.09 11.14 3.96
C VAL A 148 -6.88 9.72 3.42
N THR A 149 -5.79 9.04 3.80
CA THR A 149 -5.52 7.65 3.42
C THR A 149 -6.65 6.73 3.87
N ALA A 150 -7.18 6.90 5.08
CA ALA A 150 -8.28 6.11 5.62
C ALA A 150 -9.59 6.34 4.85
N LEU A 151 -9.88 7.58 4.45
CA LEU A 151 -11.04 7.90 3.60
C LEU A 151 -10.93 7.21 2.24
N PHE A 152 -9.76 7.29 1.60
CA PHE A 152 -9.51 6.59 0.34
C PHE A 152 -9.46 5.07 0.51
N GLY A 153 -9.05 4.56 1.68
CA GLY A 153 -9.07 3.15 2.05
C GLY A 153 -10.48 2.57 2.11
N MET A 154 -11.48 3.34 2.57
CA MET A 154 -12.88 2.98 2.38
C MET A 154 -13.26 2.95 0.90
N GLY A 155 -12.79 3.95 0.15
CA GLY A 155 -13.03 4.06 -1.29
C GLY A 155 -12.49 2.88 -2.09
N THR A 156 -11.36 2.28 -1.71
CA THR A 156 -10.78 1.13 -2.41
C THR A 156 -11.70 -0.08 -2.38
N LEU A 157 -12.49 -0.29 -1.32
CA LEU A 157 -13.52 -1.33 -1.25
C LEU A 157 -14.56 -1.16 -2.35
N TYR A 158 -14.97 0.09 -2.62
CA TYR A 158 -15.89 0.41 -3.72
C TYR A 158 -15.23 0.27 -5.09
N VAL A 159 -13.94 0.60 -5.22
CA VAL A 159 -13.19 0.37 -6.46
C VAL A 159 -13.15 -1.13 -6.79
N LEU A 160 -12.78 -1.95 -5.81
CA LEU A 160 -12.70 -3.41 -5.95
C LEU A 160 -14.05 -4.04 -6.29
N ALA A 161 -15.15 -3.47 -5.78
CA ALA A 161 -16.52 -3.85 -6.12
C ALA A 161 -17.01 -3.28 -7.48
N GLY A 162 -16.16 -2.57 -8.23
CA GLY A 162 -16.51 -1.96 -9.52
C GLY A 162 -17.39 -0.72 -9.45
N ARG A 163 -17.46 -0.06 -8.28
CA ARG A 163 -18.36 1.07 -7.98
C ARG A 163 -17.66 2.43 -7.88
N ALA A 164 -16.33 2.48 -7.97
CA ALA A 164 -15.55 3.70 -7.90
C ALA A 164 -14.35 3.65 -8.88
N PRO A 165 -13.81 4.80 -9.32
CA PRO A 165 -12.73 4.83 -10.29
C PRO A 165 -11.40 4.34 -9.70
N ALA A 166 -10.58 3.66 -10.52
CA ALA A 166 -9.30 3.09 -10.11
C ALA A 166 -8.31 4.10 -9.52
N LEU A 167 -8.44 5.39 -9.86
CA LEU A 167 -7.64 6.48 -9.29
C LEU A 167 -7.73 6.50 -7.76
N VAL A 168 -8.88 6.19 -7.17
CA VAL A 168 -9.05 6.13 -5.71
C VAL A 168 -8.12 5.08 -5.08
N HIS A 169 -7.95 3.93 -5.74
CA HIS A 169 -7.04 2.89 -5.26
C HIS A 169 -5.58 3.31 -5.41
N GLY A 170 -5.22 3.95 -6.54
CA GLY A 170 -3.90 4.53 -6.73
C GLY A 170 -3.55 5.59 -5.68
N VAL A 171 -4.47 6.53 -5.42
CA VAL A 171 -4.27 7.61 -4.44
C VAL A 171 -4.17 7.05 -3.02
N HIS A 172 -4.96 6.04 -2.65
CA HIS A 172 -4.81 5.35 -1.37
C HIS A 172 -3.38 4.82 -1.18
N GLY A 173 -2.84 4.10 -2.17
CA GLY A 173 -1.47 3.60 -2.13
C GLY A 173 -0.43 4.72 -2.06
N LEU A 174 -0.58 5.76 -2.89
CA LEU A 174 0.29 6.94 -2.89
C LEU A 174 0.34 7.62 -1.51
N LEU A 175 -0.82 7.83 -0.89
CA LEU A 175 -0.91 8.47 0.42
C LEU A 175 -0.30 7.59 1.52
N ALA A 176 -0.47 6.27 1.47
CA ALA A 176 0.15 5.34 2.41
C ALA A 176 1.69 5.44 2.36
N TYR A 177 2.29 5.52 1.16
CA TYR A 177 3.72 5.82 1.01
C TYR A 177 4.07 7.22 1.50
N GLY A 178 3.20 8.22 1.28
CA GLY A 178 3.37 9.57 1.81
C GLY A 178 3.46 9.59 3.34
N VAL A 179 2.62 8.83 4.04
CA VAL A 179 2.69 8.66 5.51
C VAL A 179 4.04 8.07 5.90
N PHE A 180 4.40 6.93 5.31
CA PHE A 180 5.67 6.25 5.58
C PHE A 180 6.87 7.19 5.37
N LEU A 181 6.93 7.87 4.22
CA LEU A 181 8.00 8.80 3.87
C LEU A 181 8.03 10.02 4.78
N THR A 182 6.87 10.55 5.20
CA THR A 182 6.80 11.71 6.10
C THR A 182 7.51 11.41 7.42
N TYR A 183 7.22 10.27 8.04
CA TYR A 183 7.85 9.88 9.30
C TYR A 183 9.30 9.41 9.10
N LEU A 184 9.61 8.72 8.00
CA LEU A 184 10.98 8.31 7.69
C LEU A 184 11.90 9.52 7.47
N THR A 185 11.46 10.51 6.69
CA THR A 185 12.22 11.76 6.47
C THR A 185 12.40 12.51 7.79
N ASN A 186 11.38 12.55 8.65
CA ASN A 186 11.49 13.22 9.96
C ASN A 186 12.55 12.58 10.86
N LEU A 187 12.75 11.26 10.75
CA LEU A 187 13.80 10.54 11.48
C LEU A 187 15.18 10.69 10.83
N ALA A 188 15.26 10.55 9.51
CA ALA A 188 16.53 10.58 8.78
C ALA A 188 17.14 11.98 8.71
N TYR A 189 16.28 13.01 8.63
CA TYR A 189 16.68 14.41 8.46
C TYR A 189 15.90 15.30 9.45
N PRO A 190 16.25 15.29 10.75
CA PRO A 190 15.56 16.10 11.75
C PRO A 190 15.54 17.58 11.38
N GLY A 191 14.37 18.21 11.47
CA GLY A 191 14.16 19.62 11.12
C GLY A 191 13.86 19.87 9.64
N LEU A 192 14.09 18.91 8.74
CA LEU A 192 13.65 19.00 7.35
C LEU A 192 12.19 18.56 7.23
N ASN A 193 11.34 19.42 6.68
CA ASN A 193 9.96 19.05 6.42
C ASN A 193 9.86 18.15 5.17
N PHE A 194 8.95 17.18 5.21
CA PHE A 194 8.76 16.18 4.15
C PHE A 194 8.46 16.80 2.79
N TRP A 195 7.67 17.86 2.73
CA TRP A 195 7.27 18.49 1.47
C TRP A 195 8.46 19.14 0.75
N THR A 196 9.35 19.78 1.50
CA THR A 196 10.61 20.30 0.97
C THR A 196 11.52 19.17 0.52
N PHE A 197 11.65 18.10 1.31
CA PHE A 197 12.44 16.93 0.90
C PHE A 197 11.91 16.33 -0.41
N LEU A 198 10.60 16.10 -0.50
CA LEU A 198 9.94 15.56 -1.69
C LEU A 198 10.19 16.46 -2.91
N TYR A 199 10.04 17.78 -2.76
CA TYR A 199 10.25 18.74 -3.85
C TYR A 199 11.63 18.60 -4.52
N TYR A 200 12.69 18.38 -3.73
CA TYR A 200 14.05 18.24 -4.26
C TYR A 200 14.42 16.80 -4.63
N GLN A 201 13.71 15.80 -4.10
CA GLN A 201 14.07 14.39 -4.30
C GLN A 201 13.44 13.81 -5.58
N GLY A 202 14.02 14.14 -6.74
CA GLY A 202 13.54 13.71 -8.06
C GLY A 202 13.28 12.19 -8.20
N ALA A 203 14.12 11.36 -7.58
CA ALA A 203 13.94 9.90 -7.58
C ALA A 203 12.60 9.46 -6.93
N LEU A 204 12.14 10.16 -5.89
CA LEU A 204 10.87 9.85 -5.26
C LEU A 204 9.68 10.21 -6.15
N HIS A 205 9.76 11.26 -6.98
CA HIS A 205 8.67 11.58 -7.91
C HIS A 205 8.39 10.43 -8.88
N ALA A 206 9.45 9.86 -9.48
CA ALA A 206 9.32 8.73 -10.39
C ALA A 206 8.81 7.47 -9.66
N LEU A 207 9.30 7.22 -8.44
CA LEU A 207 8.86 6.09 -7.62
C LEU A 207 7.37 6.22 -7.24
N LEU A 208 6.95 7.39 -6.77
CA LEU A 208 5.58 7.65 -6.34
C LEU A 208 4.59 7.66 -7.51
N LEU A 209 5.02 8.09 -8.70
CA LEU A 209 4.23 7.91 -9.93
C LEU A 209 4.01 6.43 -10.25
N ALA A 210 5.06 5.60 -10.14
CA ALA A 210 4.93 4.16 -10.32
C ALA A 210 4.01 3.54 -9.26
N VAL A 211 4.09 3.95 -7.99
CA VAL A 211 3.18 3.52 -6.91
C VAL A 211 1.73 3.87 -7.23
N LEU A 212 1.45 5.12 -7.61
CA LEU A 212 0.11 5.59 -7.99
C LEU A 212 -0.48 4.71 -9.10
N LEU A 213 0.27 4.51 -10.18
CA LEU A 213 -0.19 3.74 -11.35
C LEU A 213 -0.27 2.23 -11.06
N GLY A 214 0.54 1.72 -10.14
CA GLY A 214 0.44 0.34 -9.65
C GLY A 214 -0.87 0.11 -8.90
N GLY A 215 -1.22 1.00 -7.96
CA GLY A 215 -2.51 0.94 -7.28
C GLY A 215 -3.69 1.14 -8.23
N MET A 216 -3.56 1.99 -9.25
CA MET A 216 -4.56 2.10 -10.31
C MET A 216 -4.67 0.80 -11.12
N THR A 217 -3.58 0.08 -11.39
CA THR A 217 -3.63 -1.21 -12.11
C THR A 217 -4.44 -2.23 -11.32
N THR A 218 -4.23 -2.33 -10.02
CA THR A 218 -5.05 -3.16 -9.13
C THR A 218 -6.52 -2.73 -9.17
N GLY A 219 -6.78 -1.43 -8.97
CA GLY A 219 -8.14 -0.90 -8.95
C GLY A 219 -8.89 -1.09 -10.26
N GLN A 220 -8.23 -0.85 -11.39
CA GLN A 220 -8.82 -0.91 -12.72
C GLN A 220 -9.10 -2.35 -13.16
N ARG A 221 -8.28 -3.30 -12.70
CA ARG A 221 -8.56 -4.72 -12.84
C ARG A 221 -9.87 -5.05 -12.13
N GLY A 222 -10.00 -4.64 -10.87
CA GLY A 222 -11.11 -5.02 -9.99
C GLY A 222 -10.84 -6.32 -9.24
N PHE A 223 -11.73 -6.68 -8.30
CA PHE A 223 -11.54 -7.87 -7.49
C PHE A 223 -11.76 -9.17 -8.29
N GLY A 224 -10.80 -10.08 -8.24
CA GLY A 224 -10.97 -11.44 -8.76
C GLY A 224 -11.02 -11.57 -10.29
N THR A 225 -10.70 -10.49 -11.02
CA THR A 225 -10.70 -10.44 -12.48
C THR A 225 -9.29 -10.47 -13.05
N ALA A 226 -9.15 -11.06 -14.23
CA ALA A 226 -7.89 -11.05 -14.98
C ALA A 226 -7.77 -9.77 -15.81
N ILE A 227 -6.53 -9.31 -16.03
CA ILE A 227 -6.25 -8.20 -16.95
C ILE A 227 -6.38 -8.67 -18.42
N GLY A 228 -6.00 -9.92 -18.66
CA GLY A 228 -5.87 -10.56 -19.97
C GLY A 228 -4.55 -10.20 -20.65
N SER A 229 -3.95 -11.15 -21.36
CA SER A 229 -2.77 -10.92 -22.20
C SER A 229 -3.08 -9.92 -23.31
N PHE A 230 -2.11 -9.08 -23.67
CA PHE A 230 -2.25 -8.14 -24.78
C PHE A 230 -0.90 -7.80 -25.41
N VAL A 231 -0.94 -7.54 -26.71
CA VAL A 231 0.16 -6.87 -27.45
C VAL A 231 -0.15 -5.39 -27.58
N GLN A 232 -1.42 -5.06 -27.90
CA GLN A 232 -1.95 -3.71 -27.91
C GLN A 232 -3.08 -3.60 -26.89
N PRO A 233 -3.08 -2.59 -26.00
CA PRO A 233 -4.15 -2.42 -25.02
C PRO A 233 -5.51 -2.20 -25.69
N ARG A 234 -6.51 -2.99 -25.29
CA ARG A 234 -7.91 -2.87 -25.74
C ARG A 234 -8.89 -2.59 -24.61
N LYS A 235 -8.52 -2.91 -23.38
CA LYS A 235 -9.31 -2.69 -22.18
C LYS A 235 -8.69 -1.61 -21.31
N ALA A 236 -9.51 -0.94 -20.50
CA ALA A 236 -9.02 0.07 -19.56
C ALA A 236 -7.94 -0.49 -18.62
N SER A 237 -8.10 -1.72 -18.10
CA SER A 237 -7.08 -2.39 -17.28
C SER A 237 -5.75 -2.58 -17.99
N GLN A 238 -5.76 -2.86 -19.30
CA GLN A 238 -4.56 -3.01 -20.11
C GLN A 238 -3.88 -1.67 -20.37
N TRP A 239 -4.66 -0.60 -20.58
CA TRP A 239 -4.13 0.76 -20.67
C TRP A 239 -3.48 1.21 -19.37
N THR A 240 -4.08 0.90 -18.22
CA THR A 240 -3.48 1.20 -16.92
C THR A 240 -2.19 0.42 -16.69
N VAL A 241 -2.11 -0.85 -17.12
CA VAL A 241 -0.84 -1.60 -17.11
C VAL A 241 0.20 -0.93 -18.00
N ALA A 242 -0.15 -0.54 -19.23
CA ALA A 242 0.79 0.14 -20.13
C ALA A 242 1.33 1.45 -19.51
N ALA A 243 0.47 2.23 -18.86
CA ALA A 243 0.87 3.43 -18.13
C ALA A 243 1.79 3.09 -16.94
N HIS A 244 1.45 2.07 -16.14
CA HIS A 244 2.27 1.65 -15.00
C HIS A 244 3.65 1.13 -15.43
N VAL A 245 3.73 0.31 -16.48
CA VAL A 245 5.01 -0.15 -17.06
C VAL A 245 5.83 1.04 -17.56
N SER A 246 5.19 2.01 -18.22
CA SER A 246 5.88 3.22 -18.67
C SER A 246 6.48 4.00 -17.48
N ALA A 247 5.74 4.14 -16.38
CA ALA A 247 6.24 4.76 -15.16
C ALA A 247 7.37 3.95 -14.49
N ALA A 248 7.30 2.63 -14.51
CA ALA A 248 8.40 1.78 -14.03
C ALA A 248 9.67 1.96 -14.87
N LEU A 249 9.54 2.10 -16.19
CA LEU A 249 10.68 2.41 -17.07
C LEU A 249 11.25 3.82 -16.81
N ILE A 250 10.39 4.81 -16.55
CA ILE A 250 10.81 6.15 -16.13
C ILE A 250 11.57 6.09 -14.80
N LEU A 251 11.10 5.29 -13.84
CA LEU A 251 11.80 5.07 -12.58
C LEU A 251 13.19 4.46 -12.79
N VAL A 252 13.30 3.40 -13.61
CA VAL A 252 14.59 2.78 -13.94
C VAL A 252 15.52 3.78 -14.63
N ALA A 253 15.02 4.56 -15.59
CA ALA A 253 15.82 5.59 -16.27
C ALA A 253 16.29 6.69 -15.31
N THR A 254 15.40 7.16 -14.43
CA THR A 254 15.70 8.18 -13.41
C THR A 254 16.76 7.68 -12.45
N LEU A 255 16.60 6.49 -11.89
CA LEU A 255 17.57 5.90 -10.97
C LEU A 255 18.86 5.48 -11.67
N GLY A 256 18.82 5.13 -12.95
CA GLY A 256 20.01 4.86 -13.76
C GLY A 256 20.84 6.13 -13.97
N TRP A 257 20.19 7.26 -14.23
CA TRP A 257 20.85 8.57 -14.29
C TRP A 257 21.44 8.97 -12.93
N MET A 258 20.71 8.68 -11.85
CA MET A 258 21.11 8.99 -10.47
C MET A 258 21.89 7.84 -9.79
N MET A 259 22.35 6.85 -10.56
CA MET A 259 22.95 5.62 -10.01
C MET A 259 24.14 5.89 -9.08
N PRO A 260 25.05 6.87 -9.33
CA PRO A 260 26.13 7.16 -8.38
C PRO A 260 25.62 7.54 -6.98
N ALA A 261 24.44 8.12 -6.86
CA ALA A 261 23.82 8.48 -5.58
C ALA A 261 22.94 7.36 -5.01
N PHE A 262 22.29 6.56 -5.86
CA PHE A 262 21.30 5.56 -5.43
C PHE A 262 21.49 4.18 -6.10
N PRO A 263 22.66 3.54 -5.97
CA PRO A 263 22.95 2.31 -6.69
C PRO A 263 22.05 1.15 -6.23
N VAL A 264 21.80 1.01 -4.92
CA VAL A 264 20.90 -0.04 -4.39
C VAL A 264 19.47 0.14 -4.91
N ALA A 265 18.96 1.37 -4.89
CA ALA A 265 17.61 1.67 -5.41
C ALA A 265 17.51 1.36 -6.90
N PHE A 266 18.55 1.67 -7.68
CA PHE A 266 18.60 1.34 -9.11
C PHE A 266 18.53 -0.18 -9.35
N TYR A 267 19.36 -0.98 -8.69
CA TYR A 267 19.32 -2.43 -8.86
C TYR A 267 18.00 -3.04 -8.42
N LEU A 268 17.42 -2.54 -7.32
CA LEU A 268 16.08 -2.93 -6.89
C LEU A 268 15.02 -2.58 -7.95
N ALA A 269 15.10 -1.40 -8.58
CA ALA A 269 14.16 -0.98 -9.62
C ALA A 269 14.23 -1.87 -10.87
N VAL A 270 15.44 -2.27 -11.28
CA VAL A 270 15.63 -3.21 -12.41
C VAL A 270 15.02 -4.58 -12.06
N ALA A 271 15.32 -5.12 -10.88
CA ALA A 271 14.76 -6.39 -10.43
C ALA A 271 13.23 -6.31 -10.28
N GLN A 272 12.70 -5.15 -9.85
CA GLN A 272 11.28 -4.92 -9.66
C GLN A 272 10.50 -5.06 -10.97
N VAL A 273 11.06 -4.65 -12.11
CA VAL A 273 10.41 -4.83 -13.43
C VAL A 273 10.19 -6.32 -13.72
N ALA A 274 11.17 -7.17 -13.41
CA ALA A 274 11.04 -8.61 -13.59
C ALA A 274 9.97 -9.20 -12.65
N VAL A 275 9.94 -8.77 -11.39
CA VAL A 275 8.90 -9.19 -10.43
C VAL A 275 7.52 -8.72 -10.88
N GLY A 276 7.40 -7.49 -11.39
CA GLY A 276 6.15 -6.95 -11.93
C GLY A 276 5.65 -7.77 -13.12
N PHE A 277 6.55 -8.24 -13.98
CA PHE A 277 6.21 -9.15 -15.07
C PHE A 277 5.69 -10.50 -14.55
N LEU A 278 6.35 -11.11 -13.55
CA LEU A 278 5.88 -12.33 -12.91
C LEU A 278 4.51 -12.14 -12.24
N LEU A 279 4.33 -10.99 -11.58
CA LEU A 279 3.06 -10.63 -10.96
C LEU A 279 1.95 -10.46 -12.01
N PHE A 280 2.23 -9.85 -13.16
CA PHE A 280 1.28 -9.78 -14.28
C PHE A 280 0.82 -11.18 -14.72
N HIS A 281 1.71 -12.18 -14.73
CA HIS A 281 1.31 -13.57 -15.01
C HIS A 281 0.44 -14.14 -13.89
N ALA A 282 0.84 -13.94 -12.63
CA ALA A 282 0.10 -14.43 -11.47
C ALA A 282 -1.34 -13.89 -11.41
N VAL A 283 -1.54 -12.58 -11.64
CA VAL A 283 -2.89 -11.96 -11.63
C VAL A 283 -3.77 -12.42 -12.78
N ASN A 284 -3.19 -12.96 -13.87
CA ASN A 284 -3.95 -13.54 -14.97
C ASN A 284 -4.24 -15.04 -14.77
N LEU A 285 -3.32 -15.77 -14.13
CA LEU A 285 -3.47 -17.19 -13.83
C LEU A 285 -4.42 -17.44 -12.65
N LYS A 286 -4.28 -16.66 -11.57
CA LYS A 286 -5.09 -16.76 -10.34
C LYS A 286 -5.60 -15.37 -9.93
N PRO A 287 -6.60 -14.83 -10.65
CA PRO A 287 -7.00 -13.43 -10.44
C PRO A 287 -7.59 -13.13 -9.06
N LYS A 288 -8.15 -14.11 -8.35
CA LYS A 288 -8.67 -13.99 -6.98
C LYS A 288 -7.58 -14.10 -5.90
N ASP A 289 -6.44 -14.71 -6.23
CA ASP A 289 -5.34 -15.10 -5.34
C ASP A 289 -4.04 -15.06 -6.15
N PRO A 290 -3.51 -13.88 -6.50
CA PRO A 290 -2.20 -13.78 -7.15
C PRO A 290 -1.03 -14.13 -6.19
N GLY A 291 -1.33 -14.31 -4.91
CA GLY A 291 -0.43 -14.84 -3.89
C GLY A 291 0.62 -13.84 -3.41
N ILE A 292 1.71 -14.40 -2.87
CA ILE A 292 2.77 -13.65 -2.19
C ILE A 292 3.53 -12.67 -3.10
N LEU A 293 3.46 -12.84 -4.43
CA LEU A 293 4.13 -11.95 -5.37
C LEU A 293 3.66 -10.49 -5.25
N VAL A 294 2.41 -10.25 -4.85
CA VAL A 294 1.91 -8.88 -4.60
C VAL A 294 2.68 -8.25 -3.44
N ALA A 295 2.83 -8.98 -2.34
CA ALA A 295 3.56 -8.49 -1.17
C ALA A 295 5.06 -8.38 -1.42
N PHE A 296 5.64 -9.30 -2.20
CA PHE A 296 7.04 -9.21 -2.59
C PHE A 296 7.30 -7.97 -3.45
N HIS A 297 6.47 -7.74 -4.47
CA HIS A 297 6.52 -6.53 -5.30
C HIS A 297 6.40 -5.28 -4.42
N GLN A 298 5.48 -5.25 -3.46
CA GLN A 298 5.34 -4.11 -2.55
C GLN A 298 6.56 -3.92 -1.61
N SER A 299 7.14 -5.01 -1.12
CA SER A 299 8.32 -4.96 -0.24
C SER A 299 9.54 -4.36 -0.95
N MET A 300 9.73 -4.64 -2.23
CA MET A 300 10.81 -4.05 -3.02
C MET A 300 10.64 -2.54 -3.19
N VAL A 301 9.40 -2.04 -3.31
CA VAL A 301 9.15 -0.59 -3.35
C VAL A 301 9.44 0.08 -2.00
N LEU A 302 9.12 -0.58 -0.87
CA LEU A 302 9.55 -0.10 0.45
C LEU A 302 11.07 -0.05 0.57
N LEU A 303 11.77 -1.10 0.09
CA LEU A 303 13.25 -1.13 0.09
C LEU A 303 13.84 -0.04 -0.82
N MET A 304 13.26 0.20 -1.99
CA MET A 304 13.66 1.32 -2.85
C MET A 304 13.44 2.66 -2.16
N SER A 305 12.31 2.85 -1.49
CA SER A 305 12.01 4.06 -0.73
C SER A 305 13.04 4.29 0.38
N LEU A 306 13.37 3.25 1.15
CA LEU A 306 14.43 3.29 2.16
C LEU A 306 15.79 3.61 1.53
N ALA A 307 16.18 2.92 0.46
CA ALA A 307 17.45 3.14 -0.23
C ALA A 307 17.58 4.57 -0.77
N ILE A 308 16.48 5.16 -1.27
CA ILE A 308 16.45 6.54 -1.75
C ILE A 308 16.55 7.53 -0.59
N VAL A 309 15.80 7.34 0.50
CA VAL A 309 15.78 8.31 1.62
C VAL A 309 17.04 8.20 2.47
N LEU A 310 17.55 6.99 2.70
CA LEU A 310 18.70 6.71 3.55
C LEU A 310 20.02 6.61 2.78
N HIS A 311 19.99 6.80 1.46
CA HIS A 311 21.17 6.83 0.58
C HIS A 311 22.01 5.54 0.70
N TRP A 312 21.37 4.38 0.49
CA TRP A 312 22.09 3.09 0.53
C TRP A 312 22.97 2.90 -0.71
N HIS A 313 24.22 2.50 -0.49
CA HIS A 313 25.26 2.30 -1.49
C HIS A 313 25.64 0.84 -1.67
#